data_AF-C6HQX8-F1
#
_entry.id   AF-C6HQX8-F1
#
_cell.length_a   1.000
_cell.length_b   1.000
_cell.length_c   1.000
_cell.angle_alpha   90.00
_cell.angle_beta   90.00
_cell.angle_gamma   90.00
#
_symmetry.space_group_name_H-M   'P 1'
#
loop_
_entity.id
_entity.type
_entity.pdbx_description
1 polymer ?
#
loop_
_entity_poly.entity_id
_entity_poly.type
_entity_poly.pdbx_seq_one_letter_code
_entity_poly.pdbx_strand_id
1 'polypeptide(L)'
;MSSKTGNIQACIQAAEKCLGDRVVLIGGAAMQLLGSNRTTNDVDILVSTKENISSLVSLLAGQQGFSNIGGELHFGDGETVTLDILTTAVDTVTLENLGPNLLSVGRIRVPNLDYVIR
;
A
#
# COMPACT_ATOMS: atom_id res chain seq x y z
N MET A 1 -3.15 10.98 -20.87
CA MET A 1 -3.96 10.92 -19.64
C MET A 1 -3.68 9.59 -18.98
N SER A 2 -3.17 9.60 -17.74
CA SER A 2 -3.03 8.35 -16.99
C SER A 2 -4.41 7.81 -16.63
N SER A 3 -4.64 6.52 -16.79
CA SER A 3 -5.85 5.87 -16.27
C SER A 3 -5.69 5.62 -14.78
N LYS A 4 -6.79 5.59 -14.03
CA LYS A 4 -6.77 5.30 -12.59
C LYS A 4 -5.99 4.02 -12.23
N THR A 5 -6.13 2.95 -13.03
CA THR A 5 -5.34 1.71 -12.87
C THR A 5 -3.83 1.94 -13.04
N GLY A 6 -3.44 2.77 -14.02
CA GLY A 6 -2.04 3.15 -14.19
C GLY A 6 -1.50 3.95 -12.99
N ASN A 7 -2.32 4.84 -12.42
CA ASN A 7 -1.97 5.58 -11.21
C ASN A 7 -1.84 4.67 -9.98
N ILE A 8 -2.67 3.63 -9.84
CA ILE A 8 -2.56 2.65 -8.75
C ILE A 8 -1.21 1.93 -8.81
N GLN A 9 -0.85 1.39 -9.99
CA GLN A 9 0.42 0.68 -10.14
C GLN A 9 1.63 1.61 -9.90
N ALA A 10 1.57 2.83 -10.40
CA ALA A 10 2.61 3.83 -10.17
C ALA A 10 2.70 4.26 -8.69
N CYS A 11 1.56 4.39 -8.00
CA CYS A 11 1.51 4.68 -6.57
C CYS A 11 2.20 3.56 -5.76
N ILE A 12 1.88 2.30 -6.05
CA ILE A 12 2.50 1.14 -5.39
C ILE A 12 4.02 1.14 -5.60
N GLN A 13 4.48 1.38 -6.82
CA GLN A 13 5.91 1.44 -7.14
C GLN A 13 6.62 2.61 -6.44
N ALA A 14 5.97 3.78 -6.36
CA ALA A 14 6.53 4.93 -5.68
C ALA A 14 6.61 4.72 -4.17
N ALA A 15 5.58 4.10 -3.57
CA ALA A 15 5.57 3.72 -2.16
C ALA A 15 6.65 2.65 -1.85
N GLU A 16 6.79 1.62 -2.70
CA GLU A 16 7.86 0.61 -2.56
C GLU A 16 9.24 1.25 -2.68
N LYS A 17 9.47 2.13 -3.65
CA LYS A 17 10.75 2.82 -3.81
C LYS A 17 11.09 3.70 -2.60
N CYS A 18 10.08 4.30 -1.98
CA CYS A 18 10.24 5.20 -0.84
C CYS A 18 10.44 4.45 0.49
N LEU A 19 9.67 3.39 0.72
CA LEU A 19 9.57 2.73 2.02
C LEU A 19 10.17 1.32 2.04
N GLY A 20 10.41 0.71 0.89
CA GLY A 20 11.06 -0.59 0.75
C GLY A 20 10.37 -1.71 1.53
N ASP A 21 11.18 -2.46 2.28
CA ASP A 21 10.75 -3.60 3.11
C ASP A 21 10.10 -3.17 4.44
N ARG A 22 9.73 -1.90 4.60
CA ARG A 22 8.94 -1.43 5.75
C ARG A 22 7.43 -1.63 5.55
N VAL A 23 7.01 -1.94 4.32
CA VAL A 23 5.59 -2.00 3.95
C VAL A 23 5.18 -3.35 3.41
N VAL A 24 3.91 -3.68 3.62
CA VAL A 24 3.21 -4.77 2.94
C VAL A 24 1.99 -4.15 2.26
N LEU A 25 1.83 -4.39 0.97
CA LEU A 25 0.65 -3.98 0.23
C LEU A 25 -0.52 -4.90 0.63
N ILE A 26 -1.65 -4.31 1.03
CA ILE A 26 -2.86 -5.03 1.41
C ILE A 26 -4.07 -4.52 0.60
N GLY A 27 -5.27 -4.98 0.95
CA GLY A 27 -6.51 -4.48 0.36
C GLY A 27 -6.71 -4.84 -1.11
N GLY A 28 -7.51 -4.04 -1.82
CA GLY A 28 -7.88 -4.30 -3.21
C GLY A 28 -6.69 -4.23 -4.16
N ALA A 29 -5.74 -3.32 -3.91
CA ALA A 29 -4.52 -3.17 -4.70
C ALA A 29 -3.62 -4.43 -4.63
N ALA A 30 -3.51 -5.07 -3.45
CA ALA A 30 -2.83 -6.35 -3.33
C ALA A 30 -3.50 -7.46 -4.15
N MET A 31 -4.84 -7.52 -4.13
CA MET A 31 -5.60 -8.49 -4.92
C MET A 31 -5.38 -8.31 -6.42
N GLN A 32 -5.35 -7.05 -6.90
CA GLN A 32 -5.07 -6.74 -8.30
C GLN A 32 -3.65 -7.18 -8.69
N LEU A 33 -2.66 -6.94 -7.81
CA LEU A 33 -1.29 -7.38 -8.03
C LEU A 33 -1.18 -8.92 -8.13
N LEU A 34 -2.05 -9.65 -7.43
CA LEU A 34 -2.17 -11.10 -7.50
C LEU A 34 -3.04 -11.61 -8.67
N GLY A 35 -3.46 -10.73 -9.58
CA GLY A 35 -4.19 -11.09 -10.80
C GLY A 35 -5.72 -11.07 -10.68
N SER A 36 -6.28 -10.51 -9.60
CA SER A 36 -7.72 -10.29 -9.48
C SER A 36 -8.21 -9.22 -10.47
N ASN A 37 -9.38 -9.44 -11.07
CA ASN A 37 -10.08 -8.45 -11.91
C ASN A 37 -10.91 -7.44 -11.08
N ARG A 38 -10.83 -7.49 -9.75
CA ARG A 38 -11.54 -6.53 -8.88
C ARG A 38 -11.06 -5.12 -9.17
N THR A 39 -11.97 -4.15 -9.23
CA THR A 39 -11.63 -2.73 -9.26
C THR A 39 -11.35 -2.21 -7.84
N THR A 40 -10.31 -1.40 -7.70
CA THR A 40 -9.96 -0.67 -6.47
C THR A 40 -9.68 0.78 -6.84
N ASN A 41 -9.81 1.69 -5.88
CA ASN A 41 -9.70 3.13 -6.13
C ASN A 41 -8.55 3.79 -5.37
N ASP A 42 -7.88 3.00 -4.55
CA ASP A 42 -7.05 3.33 -3.41
C ASP A 42 -5.97 2.25 -3.25
N VAL A 43 -4.93 2.60 -2.49
CA VAL A 43 -3.83 1.72 -2.14
C VAL A 43 -3.72 1.69 -0.62
N ASP A 44 -3.77 0.49 -0.05
CA ASP A 44 -3.58 0.29 1.38
C ASP A 44 -2.19 -0.32 1.63
N ILE A 45 -1.39 0.32 2.48
CA ILE A 45 -0.14 -0.27 2.97
C ILE A 45 -0.21 -0.53 4.46
N LEU A 46 0.27 -1.72 4.85
CA LEU A 46 0.45 -2.11 6.23
C LEU A 46 1.91 -1.90 6.63
N VAL A 47 2.13 -1.20 7.73
CA VAL A 47 3.44 -0.95 8.33
C VAL A 47 3.50 -1.48 9.76
N SER A 48 4.68 -1.53 10.35
CA SER A 48 4.83 -1.96 11.75
C SER A 48 4.09 -1.00 12.69
N THR A 49 3.50 -1.55 13.75
CA THR A 49 2.86 -0.77 14.84
C THR A 49 3.82 0.18 15.56
N LYS A 50 5.13 0.00 15.36
CA LYS A 50 6.19 0.85 15.91
C LYS A 50 6.52 2.07 15.04
N GLU A 51 6.00 2.12 13.82
CA GLU A 51 6.27 3.20 12.88
C GLU A 51 5.51 4.48 13.27
N ASN A 52 6.15 5.63 13.02
CA ASN A 52 5.50 6.92 13.15
C ASN A 52 4.79 7.26 11.83
N ILE A 53 3.46 7.12 11.82
CA ILE A 53 2.64 7.36 10.63
C ILE A 53 2.81 8.78 10.11
N SER A 54 2.84 9.81 10.96
CA SER A 54 3.02 11.20 10.52
C SER A 54 4.38 11.43 9.85
N SER A 55 5.43 10.77 10.32
CA SER A 55 6.75 10.81 9.67
C SER A 55 6.74 10.09 8.32
N LEU A 56 6.07 8.94 8.22
CA LEU A 56 5.90 8.21 6.95
C LEU A 56 5.11 9.02 5.92
N VAL A 57 4.01 9.65 6.35
CA VAL A 57 3.20 10.54 5.51
C VAL A 57 4.05 11.70 5.00
N SER A 58 4.82 12.33 5.88
CA SER A 58 5.70 13.45 5.50
C SER A 58 6.79 13.02 4.52
N LEU A 59 7.36 11.82 4.72
CA LEU A 59 8.37 11.25 3.84
C LEU A 59 7.82 10.95 2.43
N LEU A 60 6.63 10.36 2.36
CA LEU A 60 5.94 10.06 1.09
C LEU A 60 5.50 11.34 0.38
N ALA A 61 4.95 12.32 1.11
CA ALA A 61 4.55 13.61 0.54
C ALA A 61 5.73 14.39 -0.07
N GLY A 62 6.97 14.10 0.35
CA GLY A 62 8.18 14.65 -0.27
C GLY A 62 8.61 13.95 -1.57
N GLN A 63 7.97 12.84 -1.95
CA GLN A 63 8.28 12.11 -3.18
C GLN A 63 7.49 12.65 -4.37
N GLN A 64 8.11 12.58 -5.55
CA GLN A 64 7.44 12.98 -6.79
C GLN A 64 6.16 12.17 -7.02
N GLY A 65 5.08 12.87 -7.38
CA GLY A 65 3.77 12.29 -7.66
C GLY A 65 2.88 12.17 -6.43
N PHE A 66 3.43 12.28 -5.22
CA PHE A 66 2.63 12.36 -3.99
C PHE A 66 2.29 13.80 -3.62
N SER A 67 1.14 13.95 -2.99
CA SER A 67 0.71 15.18 -2.33
C SER A 67 -0.05 14.83 -1.04
N ASN A 68 0.07 15.67 -0.03
CA ASN A 68 -0.73 15.56 1.19
C ASN A 68 -1.79 16.66 1.16
N ILE A 69 -3.06 16.25 1.11
CA ILE A 69 -4.22 17.14 1.07
C ILE A 69 -5.10 16.80 2.26
N GLY A 70 -5.19 17.72 3.23
CA GLY A 70 -6.05 17.50 4.41
C GLY A 70 -5.64 16.33 5.31
N GLY A 71 -4.42 15.83 5.21
CA GLY A 71 -3.93 14.66 5.95
C GLY A 71 -3.99 13.35 5.18
N GLU A 72 -4.59 13.35 3.98
CA GLU A 72 -4.66 12.20 3.09
C GLU A 72 -3.53 12.26 2.05
N LEU A 73 -2.90 11.11 1.77
CA LEU A 73 -1.91 11.01 0.72
C LEU A 73 -2.59 10.72 -0.61
N HIS A 74 -2.37 11.58 -1.59
CA HIS A 74 -2.84 11.42 -2.95
C HIS A 74 -1.66 11.19 -3.89
N PHE A 75 -1.85 10.34 -4.90
CA PHE A 75 -0.87 10.07 -5.93
C PHE A 75 -1.41 10.35 -7.34
N GLY A 76 -0.61 11.03 -8.15
CA GLY A 76 -0.83 11.29 -9.58
C GLY A 76 -1.34 12.70 -9.90
N ASP A 77 -1.11 13.12 -11.15
CA ASP A 77 -1.54 14.41 -11.68
C ASP A 77 -2.88 14.23 -12.43
N GLY A 78 -4.03 14.40 -11.75
CA GLY A 78 -5.36 14.26 -12.35
C GLY A 78 -6.33 13.40 -11.52
N GLU A 79 -6.76 12.23 -12.05
CA GLU A 79 -7.52 11.24 -11.25
C GLU A 79 -6.62 10.66 -10.15
N THR A 80 -6.69 11.24 -8.97
CA THR A 80 -5.84 10.87 -7.84
C THR A 80 -6.22 9.51 -7.26
N VAL A 81 -5.20 8.76 -6.85
CA VAL A 81 -5.34 7.56 -6.01
C VAL A 81 -4.99 7.93 -4.58
N THR A 82 -5.78 7.51 -3.60
CA THR A 82 -5.44 7.69 -2.19
C THR A 82 -4.53 6.57 -1.71
N LEU A 83 -3.60 6.88 -0.83
CA LEU A 83 -2.71 5.93 -0.16
C LEU A 83 -2.97 5.96 1.34
N ASP A 84 -3.47 4.87 1.88
CA ASP A 84 -3.73 4.69 3.30
C ASP A 84 -2.58 3.94 3.96
N ILE A 85 -2.08 4.47 5.07
CA ILE A 85 -1.01 3.86 5.87
C ILE A 85 -1.63 3.31 7.16
N LEU A 86 -1.66 1.99 7.26
CA LEU A 86 -2.31 1.26 8.33
C LEU A 86 -1.27 0.53 9.19
N THR A 87 -1.52 0.44 10.49
CA THR A 87 -0.75 -0.44 11.40
C THR A 87 -1.47 -1.77 11.67
N THR A 88 -2.75 -1.82 11.32
CA THR A 88 -3.65 -2.95 11.56
C THR A 88 -4.50 -3.16 10.30
N ALA A 89 -4.51 -4.37 9.78
CA ALA A 89 -5.41 -4.81 8.71
C ALA A 89 -6.75 -5.28 9.34
N VAL A 90 -7.49 -6.19 8.68
CA VAL A 90 -8.78 -6.70 9.16
C VAL A 90 -8.69 -7.16 10.62
N ASP A 91 -9.68 -6.76 11.42
CA ASP A 91 -9.81 -6.97 12.86
C ASP A 91 -8.61 -6.42 13.66
N THR A 92 -7.61 -7.27 13.90
CA THR A 92 -6.43 -6.97 14.74
C THR A 92 -5.13 -7.46 14.12
N VAL A 93 -5.13 -7.83 12.83
CA VAL A 93 -3.95 -8.39 12.17
C VAL A 93 -2.92 -7.29 11.92
N THR A 94 -1.77 -7.35 12.58
CA THR A 94 -0.66 -6.42 12.35
C THR A 94 0.38 -6.99 11.37
N LEU A 95 1.31 -6.15 10.91
CA LEU A 95 2.43 -6.60 10.10
C LEU A 95 3.23 -7.71 10.80
N GLU A 96 3.42 -7.59 12.10
CA GLU A 96 4.13 -8.56 12.93
C GLU A 96 3.39 -9.91 13.01
N ASN A 97 2.05 -9.90 12.95
CA ASN A 97 1.26 -11.14 12.88
C ASN A 97 1.39 -11.84 11.51
N LEU A 98 1.55 -11.07 10.43
CA LEU A 98 1.70 -11.64 9.09
C LEU A 98 3.03 -12.39 8.93
N GLY A 99 4.12 -11.89 9.53
CA GLY A 99 5.41 -12.57 9.65
C GLY A 99 5.81 -13.44 8.42
N PRO A 100 5.79 -14.78 8.52
CA PRO A 100 6.19 -15.70 7.44
C PRO A 100 5.15 -15.85 6.32
N ASN A 101 3.92 -15.37 6.51
CA ASN A 101 2.80 -15.53 5.58
C ASN A 101 2.72 -14.37 4.58
N LEU A 102 3.87 -13.97 4.06
CA LEU A 102 4.01 -12.95 3.04
C LEU A 102 4.57 -13.56 1.76
N LEU A 103 4.03 -13.11 0.63
CA LEU A 103 4.54 -13.40 -0.71
C LEU A 103 5.24 -12.16 -1.25
N SER A 104 6.32 -12.37 -2.00
CA SER A 104 6.98 -11.30 -2.75
C SER A 104 6.53 -11.36 -4.21
N VAL A 105 5.89 -10.29 -4.67
CA VAL A 105 5.60 -10.06 -6.10
C VAL A 105 6.57 -8.99 -6.59
N GLY A 106 7.69 -9.44 -7.17
CA GLY A 106 8.83 -8.56 -7.41
C GLY A 106 9.44 -8.10 -6.08
N ARG A 107 9.46 -6.79 -5.84
CA ARG A 107 9.94 -6.19 -4.57
C ARG A 107 8.83 -5.85 -3.59
N ILE A 108 7.57 -5.99 -4.01
CA ILE A 108 6.41 -5.67 -3.20
C ILE A 108 6.04 -6.93 -2.41
N ARG A 109 5.84 -6.77 -1.10
CA ARG A 109 5.32 -7.84 -0.25
C ARG A 109 3.81 -7.72 -0.14
N VAL A 110 3.10 -8.84 -0.22
CA VAL A 110 1.65 -8.95 -0.04
C VAL A 110 1.32 -10.13 0.90
N PRO A 111 0.17 -10.13 1.59
CA PRO A 111 -0.27 -11.30 2.34
C PRO A 111 -0.41 -12.54 1.44
N ASN A 112 0.03 -13.69 1.95
CA ASN A 112 -0.27 -14.98 1.33
C ASN A 112 -1.72 -15.36 1.64
N LEU A 113 -2.60 -15.28 0.64
CA LEU A 113 -4.04 -15.53 0.80
C LEU A 113 -4.41 -17.02 0.67
N ASP A 114 -3.46 -17.88 0.29
CA ASP A 114 -3.65 -19.34 0.32
C ASP A 114 -3.56 -19.92 1.74
N TYR A 115 -3.39 -19.06 2.75
CA TYR A 115 -3.38 -19.50 4.15
C TYR A 115 -4.80 -19.73 4.65
N VAL A 116 -5.14 -21.00 4.88
CA VAL A 116 -6.29 -21.38 5.70
C VAL A 116 -6.06 -20.79 7.09
N ILE A 117 -6.91 -19.85 7.50
CA ILE A 117 -7.02 -19.43 8.91
C ILE A 117 -7.40 -20.71 9.68
N ARG A 118 -6.45 -21.28 10.41
CA ARG A 118 -6.67 -22.40 11.31
C ARG A 118 -7.00 -21.90 12.71
#